data_AF-A0A2T7SVP9-F1
#
_entry.id   AF-A0A2T7SVP9-F1
#
_cell.length_a   1.000
_cell.length_b   1.000
_cell.length_c   1.000
_cell.angle_alpha   90.00
_cell.angle_beta   90.00
_cell.angle_gamma   90.00
#
_symmetry.space_group_name_H-M   'P 1'
#
loop_
_entity.id
_entity.type
_entity.pdbx_description
1 polymer ?
#
loop_
_entity_poly.entity_id
_entity_poly.type
_entity_poly.pdbx_seq_one_letter_code
_entity_poly.pdbx_strand_id
1 'polypeptide(L)' 'MLKYWVVLLVVLNAGALAWQWGALASWGLGPQQHQEPERLQKQLRPEAIQPVLAPSASDTASR' A
#
# COMPACT_ATOMS: atom_id res chain seq x y z
N MET A 1 -35.99 9.11 16.79
CA MET A 1 -35.50 9.48 15.44
C MET A 1 -33.98 9.27 15.30
N LEU A 2 -33.14 9.90 16.13
CA LEU A 2 -31.68 9.73 16.09
C LEU A 2 -31.20 8.28 16.35
N LYS A 3 -31.89 7.55 17.24
CA LYS A 3 -31.62 6.12 17.53
C LYS A 3 -31.51 5.27 16.26
N TYR A 4 -32.43 5.44 15.32
CA TYR A 4 -32.45 4.65 14.08
C TYR A 4 -31.26 4.98 13.18
N TRP A 5 -30.91 6.26 13.09
CA TRP A 5 -29.72 6.69 12.36
C TRP A 5 -28.43 6.16 12.97
N VAL A 6 -28.33 6.15 14.30
CA VAL A 6 -27.17 5.57 15.01
C VAL A 6 -27.06 4.08 14.73
N VAL A 7 -28.17 3.33 14.82
CA VAL A 7 -28.17 1.89 14.50
C VAL A 7 -27.80 1.65 13.04
N LEU A 8 -28.36 2.42 12.10
CA LEU A 8 -28.05 2.31 10.68
C LEU A 8 -26.56 2.57 10.42
N LEU A 9 -26.00 3.61 11.01
CA LEU A 9 -24.58 3.95 10.90
C LEU A 9 -23.69 2.82 11.43
N VAL A 10 -24.05 2.24 12.58
CA VAL A 10 -23.29 1.12 13.16
C VAL A 10 -23.33 -0.10 12.24
N VAL A 11 -24.49 -0.44 11.67
CA VAL A 11 -24.62 -1.56 10.72
C VAL A 11 -23.81 -1.31 9.45
N LEU A 12 -23.89 -0.11 8.87
CA LEU A 12 -23.09 0.26 7.70
C LEU A 12 -21.59 0.18 7.99
N ASN A 13 -21.17 0.66 9.16
CA ASN A 13 -19.76 0.65 9.56
C ASN A 13 -19.25 -0.78 9.77
N ALA A 14 -20.02 -1.63 10.45
CA ALA A 14 -19.69 -3.04 10.63
C ALA A 14 -19.62 -3.80 9.31
N GLY A 15 -20.55 -3.54 8.37
CA GLY A 15 -20.51 -4.10 7.02
C GLY A 15 -19.27 -3.65 6.24
N ALA A 16 -18.91 -2.37 6.30
CA ALA A 16 -17.70 -1.84 5.68
C ALA A 16 -16.42 -2.46 6.28
N LEU A 17 -16.37 -2.63 7.60
CA LEU A 17 -15.24 -3.26 8.28
C LEU A 17 -15.10 -4.74 7.87
N ALA A 18 -16.20 -5.48 7.85
CA ALA A 18 -16.23 -6.87 7.38
C ALA A 18 -15.79 -6.99 5.91
N TRP A 19 -16.14 -6.01 5.08
CA TRP A 19 -15.72 -5.94 3.69
C TRP A 19 -14.21 -5.71 3.55
N GLN A 20 -13.64 -4.79 4.34
CA GLN A 20 -12.20 -4.53 4.37
C GLN A 20 -11.38 -5.71 4.86
N TRP A 21 -11.88 -6.45 5.86
CA TRP A 21 -11.23 -7.67 6.36
C TRP A 21 -11.37 -8.87 5.43
N GLY A 22 -12.09 -8.72 4.31
CA GLY A 22 -12.28 -9.80 3.35
C GLY A 22 -13.26 -10.88 3.81
N ALA A 23 -14.08 -10.63 4.84
CA ALA A 23 -15.13 -11.58 5.25
C ALA A 23 -16.14 -11.82 4.10
N LEU A 24 -16.39 -10.77 3.31
CA LEU A 24 -17.22 -10.82 2.10
C LEU A 24 -16.49 -11.37 0.86
N ALA A 25 -15.20 -11.71 0.96
CA ALA A 25 -14.47 -12.34 -0.15
C ALA A 25 -15.05 -13.70 -0.53
N SER A 26 -15.63 -14.42 0.44
CA SER A 26 -16.34 -15.69 0.21
C SER A 26 -17.54 -15.58 -0.74
N TRP A 27 -18.15 -14.40 -0.84
CA TRP A 27 -19.27 -14.10 -1.75
C TRP A 27 -18.82 -13.41 -3.04
N GLY A 28 -17.51 -13.34 -3.31
CA GLY A 28 -16.96 -12.65 -4.48
C GLY A 28 -17.04 -11.13 -4.43
N LEU A 29 -17.52 -10.59 -3.30
CA LEU A 29 -17.59 -9.15 -3.04
C LEU A 29 -16.31 -8.61 -2.40
N GLY A 30 -15.29 -9.44 -2.17
CA GLY A 30 -14.05 -9.00 -1.51
C GLY A 30 -13.29 -7.93 -2.31
N PRO A 31 -12.55 -7.03 -1.64
CA PRO A 31 -11.71 -6.05 -2.32
C PRO A 31 -10.71 -6.78 -3.22
N GLN A 32 -10.65 -6.39 -4.50
CA GLN A 32 -9.58 -6.85 -5.37
C GLN A 32 -8.28 -6.25 -4.86
N GLN A 33 -7.53 -7.03 -4.09
CA GLN A 33 -6.14 -6.75 -3.81
C GLN A 33 -5.42 -6.73 -5.15
N HIS A 34 -5.29 -5.53 -5.74
CA HIS A 34 -4.28 -5.24 -6.74
C HIS A 34 -2.93 -5.30 -6.01
N GLN A 35 -2.52 -6.51 -5.68
CA GLN A 35 -1.13 -6.83 -5.50
C GLN A 35 -0.54 -6.77 -6.90
N GLU A 36 0.17 -5.69 -7.19
CA GLU A 36 1.07 -5.60 -8.34
C GLU A 36 2.54 -5.77 -7.89
N PRO A 37 2.93 -6.89 -7.22
CA PRO A 37 4.32 -7.16 -6.88
C PRO A 37 5.16 -7.41 -8.13
N GLU A 38 4.53 -7.83 -9.23
CA GLU A 38 5.15 -8.03 -10.54
C GLU A 38 5.67 -6.74 -11.19
N ARG A 39 5.20 -5.57 -10.75
CA ARG A 39 5.68 -4.27 -11.23
C ARG A 39 7.01 -3.89 -10.57
N LEU A 40 7.20 -4.24 -9.29
CA LEU A 40 8.41 -3.92 -8.53
C LEU A 40 9.64 -4.68 -9.06
N GLN A 41 9.45 -5.91 -9.53
CA GLN A 41 10.55 -6.72 -10.10
C GLN A 41 10.94 -6.32 -11.53
N LYS A 42 10.03 -5.65 -12.27
CA LYS A 42 10.27 -5.26 -13.67
C LYS A 42 10.67 -3.80 -13.84
N GLN A 43 10.36 -2.93 -12.87
CA GLN A 43 10.61 -1.49 -13.00
C GLN A 43 11.97 -1.03 -12.48
N LEU A 44 12.62 -1.80 -11.61
CA LEU A 44 13.98 -1.52 -11.16
C LEU A 44 14.79 -2.76 -11.51
N ARG A 45 15.81 -2.60 -12.36
CA ARG A 45 16.91 -3.58 -12.49
C ARG A 45 17.96 -3.18 -11.46
N PRO A 46 17.84 -3.59 -10.19
CA PRO A 46 18.82 -3.21 -9.17
C PRO A 46 20.25 -3.60 -9.58
N GLU A 47 20.41 -4.66 -10.37
CA GLU A 47 21.67 -5.12 -10.93
C GLU A 47 22.38 -4.14 -11.88
N ALA A 48 21.68 -3.12 -12.40
CA ALA A 48 22.26 -2.10 -13.27
C ALA A 48 22.59 -0.78 -12.55
N ILE A 49 22.24 -0.65 -11.28
CA ILE A 49 22.50 0.56 -10.49
C ILE A 49 23.91 0.44 -9.91
N GLN A 50 24.87 1.13 -10.54
CA GLN A 50 26.20 1.30 -9.95
C GLN A 50 26.17 2.50 -8.99
N PRO A 51 26.46 2.32 -7.69
CA PRO A 51 26.61 3.43 -6.78
C PRO A 51 27.85 4.24 -7.17
N VAL A 52 27.64 5.43 -7.71
CA VAL A 52 28.74 6.39 -7.88
C VAL A 52 29.06 6.92 -6.49
N LEU A 53 30.25 6.59 -5.98
CA LEU A 53 30.79 7.22 -4.78
C LEU A 53 30.94 8.72 -5.10
N ALA A 54 30.11 9.56 -4.49
CA ALA A 54 30.35 11.00 -4.53
C ALA A 54 31.74 11.25 -3.92
N PRO A 55 32.60 12.07 -4.56
CA PRO A 55 33.90 12.38 -3.99
C PRO A 55 33.68 12.96 -2.60
N SER A 56 34.28 12.30 -1.60
CA SER A 56 34.26 12.80 -0.23
C SER A 56 34.94 14.17 -0.24
N ALA A 57 34.33 15.16 0.44
CA ALA A 57 34.82 16.54 0.47
C ALA A 57 36.28 16.71 0.96
N SER A 58 36.90 15.63 1.44
CA SER A 58 38.32 15.52 1.73
C SER A 58 39.24 15.51 0.50
N ASP A 59 38.75 15.21 -0.70
CA ASP A 59 39.55 15.19 -1.94
C ASP A 59 39.64 16.57 -2.61
N THR A 60 38.71 17.49 -2.29
CA THR A 60 38.72 18.87 -2.78
C THR A 60 39.67 19.80 -2.00
N ALA A 61 40.25 19.33 -0.90
CA ALA A 61 41.09 20.13 -0.01
C ALA A 61 42.60 20.06 -0.33
N SER A 62 43.02 19.29 -1.35
CA SER A 62 44.43 19.12 -1.71
C SER A 62 44.77 19.42 -3.18
N ARG A 63 44.03 20.33 -3.84
CA ARG A 63 44.37 20.77 -5.21
C ARG A 63 44.60 22.28 -5.31
#